data_AF-A0A353PCA2-F1
#
_entry.id   AF-A0A353PCA2-F1
#
_cell.length_a   1.000
_cell.length_b   1.000
_cell.length_c   1.000
_cell.angle_alpha   90.00
_cell.angle_beta   90.00
_cell.angle_gamma   90.00
#
_symmetry.space_group_name_H-M   'P 1'
#
loop_
_entity.id
_entity.type
_entity.pdbx_description
1 polymer ?
#
loop_
_entity_poly.entity_id
_entity_poly.type
_entity_poly.pdbx_seq_one_letter_code
_entity_poly.pdbx_strand_id
1 'polypeptide(L)'
;MGSGGKRGMGQAKILILNDDPRQAELLKTILGFIDLQAEQVRDPANWDWSQWERKEWAAVCVGQLDSLELRDASLARLHQQAPHLPILWLDSGSPGPANHPLWPVKQPVRHEQLVETLRQVDLYRQGTDMKGRPRNVELFRSLVGNSRAIRNVRKLISQVAGSDANVLILGES
;
A
#
# COMPACT_ATOMS: atom_id res chain seq x y z
N MET A 1 17.99 8.11 -24.44
CA MET A 1 17.96 8.46 -23.00
C MET A 1 16.52 8.64 -22.54
N GLY A 2 15.99 7.71 -21.76
CA GLY A 2 14.66 7.86 -21.14
C GLY A 2 14.84 8.34 -19.71
N SER A 3 14.53 9.61 -19.46
CA SER A 3 14.55 10.21 -18.13
C SER A 3 13.61 9.43 -17.19
N GLY A 4 14.19 8.60 -16.32
CA GLY A 4 13.50 8.00 -15.18
C GLY A 4 13.20 9.10 -14.17
N GLY A 5 12.17 9.90 -14.45
CA GLY A 5 11.70 10.94 -13.54
C GLY A 5 11.32 10.31 -12.21
N LYS A 6 12.08 10.64 -11.16
CA LYS A 6 11.69 10.43 -9.77
C LYS A 6 10.41 11.25 -9.52
N ARG A 7 9.24 10.66 -9.78
CA ARG A 7 7.97 11.23 -9.36
C ARG A 7 7.84 10.99 -7.86
N GLY A 8 8.05 12.03 -7.06
CA GLY A 8 7.60 12.03 -5.67
C GLY A 8 6.07 11.96 -5.58
N MET A 9 5.56 11.75 -4.38
CA MET A 9 4.12 11.61 -4.12
C MET A 9 3.27 12.87 -4.35
N GLY A 10 3.87 14.06 -4.54
CA GLY A 10 3.08 15.29 -4.76
C GLY A 10 2.17 15.13 -5.96
N GLN A 11 0.86 15.25 -5.77
CA GLN A 11 -0.24 14.99 -6.74
C GLN A 11 -0.71 13.54 -6.90
N ALA A 12 -0.18 12.57 -6.15
CA ALA A 12 -0.74 11.22 -6.17
C ALA A 12 -2.11 11.16 -5.46
N LYS A 13 -2.96 10.23 -5.90
CA LYS A 13 -4.28 9.99 -5.34
C LYS A 13 -4.26 8.83 -4.35
N ILE A 14 -4.97 8.98 -3.24
CA ILE A 14 -5.23 7.94 -2.25
C ILE A 14 -6.73 7.64 -2.29
N LEU A 15 -7.08 6.39 -2.55
CA LEU A 15 -8.47 5.96 -2.46
C LEU A 15 -8.81 5.69 -0.99
N ILE A 16 -9.98 6.10 -0.52
CA ILE A 16 -10.47 5.84 0.83
C ILE A 16 -11.73 4.99 0.76
N LEU A 17 -11.66 3.79 1.31
CA LEU A 17 -12.79 2.92 1.62
C LEU A 17 -13.03 3.00 3.12
N ASN A 18 -13.98 3.83 3.54
CA ASN A 18 -14.27 4.05 4.96
C ASN A 18 -15.68 4.63 5.12
N ASP A 19 -16.52 3.92 5.88
CA ASP A 19 -17.88 4.32 6.20
C ASP A 19 -17.94 5.22 7.44
N ASP A 20 -16.88 5.28 8.26
CA ASP A 20 -16.77 6.28 9.33
C ASP A 20 -16.50 7.67 8.73
N PRO A 21 -17.48 8.59 8.74
CA PRO A 21 -17.33 9.90 8.09
C PRO A 21 -16.30 10.78 8.81
N ARG A 22 -16.12 10.62 10.13
CA ARG A 22 -15.18 11.44 10.89
C ARG A 22 -13.75 11.02 10.58
N GLN A 23 -13.49 9.71 10.53
CA GLN A 23 -12.19 9.19 10.17
C GLN A 23 -11.87 9.47 8.69
N ALA A 24 -12.83 9.37 7.79
CA ALA A 24 -12.65 9.73 6.38
C ALA A 24 -12.26 11.21 6.19
N GLU A 25 -12.94 12.15 6.87
CA GLU A 25 -12.59 13.58 6.80
C GLU A 25 -11.23 13.89 7.44
N LEU A 26 -10.88 13.23 8.54
CA LEU A 26 -9.54 13.33 9.14
C LEU A 26 -8.45 12.88 8.16
N LEU A 27 -8.66 11.75 7.48
CA LEU A 27 -7.73 11.25 6.46
C LEU A 27 -7.58 12.24 5.31
N LYS A 28 -8.67 12.77 4.76
CA LYS A 28 -8.64 13.80 3.70
C LYS A 28 -7.85 15.02 4.14
N THR A 29 -8.07 15.48 5.38
CA THR A 29 -7.38 16.65 5.94
C THR A 29 -5.88 16.42 6.05
N ILE A 30 -5.44 15.30 6.63
CA ILE A 30 -4.02 14.97 6.77
C ILE A 30 -3.35 14.81 5.40
N LEU A 31 -4.01 14.11 4.47
CA LEU A 31 -3.50 13.91 3.11
C LEU A 31 -3.38 15.24 2.34
N GLY A 32 -4.35 16.14 2.51
CA GLY A 32 -4.32 17.47 1.91
C GLY A 32 -3.15 18.33 2.38
N PHE A 33 -2.73 18.21 3.65
CA PHE A 33 -1.57 18.95 4.18
C PHE A 33 -0.23 18.55 3.55
N ILE A 34 -0.16 17.38 2.90
CA ILE A 34 1.04 16.86 2.25
C ILE A 34 0.87 16.76 0.73
N ASP A 35 -0.02 17.58 0.16
CA ASP A 35 -0.30 17.68 -1.27
C ASP A 35 -0.72 16.35 -1.94
N LEU A 36 -1.36 15.47 -1.17
CA LEU A 36 -2.01 14.26 -1.65
C LEU A 36 -3.50 14.49 -1.87
N GLN A 37 -4.00 13.98 -2.99
CA GLN A 37 -5.43 13.98 -3.26
C GLN A 37 -6.07 12.74 -2.62
N ALA A 38 -7.23 12.91 -2.02
CA ALA A 38 -7.98 11.85 -1.37
C ALA A 38 -9.34 11.71 -2.02
N GLU A 39 -9.67 10.51 -2.48
CA GLU A 39 -10.95 10.19 -3.09
C GLU A 39 -11.66 9.11 -2.28
N GLN A 40 -12.79 9.46 -1.67
CA GLN A 40 -13.58 8.52 -0.88
C GLN A 40 -14.61 7.83 -1.76
N VAL A 41 -14.62 6.50 -1.72
CA VAL A 41 -15.65 5.70 -2.37
C VAL A 41 -16.72 5.38 -1.35
N ARG A 42 -17.91 5.96 -1.55
CA ARG A 42 -19.10 5.71 -0.70
C ARG A 42 -19.86 4.45 -1.11
N ASP A 43 -19.70 4.01 -2.35
CA ASP A 43 -20.32 2.80 -2.87
C ASP A 43 -19.28 1.97 -3.63
N PRO A 44 -18.56 1.09 -2.92
CA PRO A 44 -17.54 0.22 -3.53
C PRO A 44 -18.12 -0.78 -4.53
N ALA A 45 -19.42 -1.08 -4.47
CA ALA A 45 -20.07 -2.03 -5.38
C ALA A 45 -20.24 -1.42 -6.79
N ASN A 46 -20.57 -0.13 -6.85
CA ASN A 46 -20.80 0.59 -8.11
C ASN A 46 -19.62 1.48 -8.55
N TRP A 47 -18.54 1.51 -7.76
CA TRP A 47 -17.33 2.22 -8.15
C TRP A 47 -16.72 1.63 -9.43
N ASP A 48 -16.25 2.50 -10.32
CA ASP A 48 -15.56 2.08 -11.54
C ASP A 48 -14.11 1.68 -11.22
N TRP A 49 -13.92 0.39 -10.94
CA TRP A 49 -12.60 -0.17 -10.66
C TRP A 49 -11.69 -0.24 -11.91
N SER A 50 -12.13 0.12 -13.11
CA SER A 50 -11.22 0.22 -14.27
C SER A 50 -10.22 1.38 -14.16
N GLN A 51 -10.48 2.34 -13.27
CA GLN A 51 -9.66 3.54 -13.10
C GLN A 51 -8.25 3.29 -12.52
N TRP A 52 -7.95 2.08 -12.02
CA TRP A 52 -6.64 1.75 -11.45
C TRP A 52 -5.49 1.79 -12.47
N GLU A 53 -5.78 1.61 -13.75
CA GLU A 53 -4.75 1.56 -14.81
C GLU A 53 -4.06 2.92 -15.06
N ARG A 54 -4.65 4.01 -14.56
CA ARG A 54 -4.19 5.39 -14.84
C ARG A 54 -2.91 5.81 -14.09
N LYS A 55 -2.31 4.95 -13.24
CA LYS A 55 -1.06 5.20 -12.46
C LYS A 55 -1.06 6.40 -11.50
N GLU A 56 -2.21 7.04 -11.29
CA GLU A 56 -2.33 8.19 -10.39
C GLU A 56 -2.45 7.76 -8.92
N TRP A 57 -2.81 6.50 -8.67
CA TRP A 57 -3.02 5.96 -7.34
C TRP A 57 -1.71 5.61 -6.62
N ALA A 58 -1.57 6.10 -5.39
CA ALA A 58 -0.46 5.78 -4.51
C ALA A 58 -0.75 4.66 -3.54
N ALA A 59 -1.95 4.61 -2.99
CA ALA A 59 -2.39 3.57 -2.06
C ALA A 59 -3.91 3.57 -1.94
N VAL A 60 -4.42 2.55 -1.24
CA VAL A 60 -5.81 2.48 -0.78
C VAL A 60 -5.83 2.48 0.74
N CYS A 61 -6.54 3.41 1.34
CA CYS A 61 -6.91 3.39 2.76
C CYS A 61 -8.16 2.55 2.93
N VAL A 62 -8.08 1.50 3.76
CA VAL A 62 -9.25 0.68 4.13
C VAL A 62 -9.48 0.82 5.62
N GLY A 63 -10.52 1.55 5.98
CA GLY A 63 -11.02 1.73 7.34
C GLY A 63 -12.22 0.84 7.64
N GLN A 64 -13.03 1.25 8.60
CA GLN A 64 -14.26 0.52 8.93
C GLN A 64 -15.20 0.57 7.73
N LEU A 65 -15.68 -0.60 7.32
CA LEU A 65 -16.79 -0.74 6.38
C LEU A 65 -17.90 -1.50 7.10
N ASP A 66 -19.14 -1.01 7.00
CA ASP A 66 -20.27 -1.57 7.74
C ASP A 66 -20.67 -2.95 7.21
N SER A 67 -20.40 -3.22 5.94
CA SER A 67 -20.61 -4.53 5.31
C SER A 67 -19.29 -5.28 5.11
N LEU A 68 -19.13 -6.40 5.82
CA LEU A 68 -17.99 -7.32 5.66
C LEU A 68 -17.95 -7.91 4.24
N GLU A 69 -19.11 -8.20 3.65
CA GLU A 69 -19.20 -8.71 2.27
C GLU A 69 -18.66 -7.68 1.27
N LEU A 70 -19.03 -6.40 1.42
CA LEU A 70 -18.51 -5.33 0.56
C LEU A 70 -17.02 -5.12 0.76
N ARG A 71 -16.53 -5.21 2.01
CA ARG A 71 -15.09 -5.13 2.30
C ARG A 71 -14.34 -6.25 1.59
N ASP A 72 -14.76 -7.49 1.79
CA ASP A 72 -14.07 -8.66 1.25
C ASP A 72 -14.13 -8.68 -0.29
N ALA A 73 -15.26 -8.28 -0.89
CA ALA A 73 -15.38 -8.10 -2.33
C ALA A 73 -14.46 -6.99 -2.87
N SER A 74 -14.34 -5.87 -2.17
CA SER A 74 -13.46 -4.75 -2.56
C SER A 74 -11.99 -5.16 -2.48
N LEU A 75 -11.60 -5.89 -1.43
CA LEU A 75 -10.24 -6.41 -1.28
C LEU A 75 -9.93 -7.46 -2.36
N ALA A 76 -10.87 -8.35 -2.69
CA ALA A 76 -10.71 -9.31 -3.77
C ALA A 76 -10.52 -8.63 -5.14
N ARG A 77 -11.31 -7.58 -5.43
CA ARG A 77 -11.17 -6.78 -6.67
C ARG A 77 -9.81 -6.08 -6.73
N LEU A 78 -9.40 -5.44 -5.64
CA LEU A 78 -8.11 -4.76 -5.55
C LEU A 78 -6.95 -5.73 -5.77
N HIS A 79 -7.03 -6.92 -5.17
CA HIS A 79 -6.03 -7.97 -5.36
C HIS A 79 -5.92 -8.43 -6.82
N GLN A 80 -7.04 -8.55 -7.53
CA GLN A 80 -7.07 -8.97 -8.93
C GLN A 80 -6.57 -7.87 -9.90
N GLN A 81 -6.98 -6.61 -9.67
CA GLN A 81 -6.79 -5.54 -10.66
C GLN A 81 -5.57 -4.66 -10.37
N ALA A 82 -5.18 -4.49 -9.11
CA ALA A 82 -4.03 -3.69 -8.72
C ALA A 82 -3.22 -4.37 -7.60
N PRO A 83 -2.67 -5.59 -7.82
CA PRO A 83 -1.97 -6.37 -6.79
C PRO A 83 -0.74 -5.68 -6.20
N HIS A 84 -0.20 -4.67 -6.88
CA HIS A 84 0.96 -3.89 -6.46
C HIS A 84 0.60 -2.66 -5.62
N LEU A 85 -0.67 -2.26 -5.57
CA LEU A 85 -1.07 -1.04 -4.90
C LEU A 85 -1.12 -1.27 -3.38
N PRO A 86 -0.35 -0.52 -2.58
CA PRO A 86 -0.34 -0.69 -1.13
C PRO A 86 -1.71 -0.45 -0.48
N ILE A 87 -2.06 -1.28 0.50
CA ILE A 87 -3.17 -1.03 1.42
C ILE A 87 -2.65 -0.40 2.70
N LEU A 88 -3.16 0.78 3.04
CA LEU A 88 -3.11 1.34 4.37
C LEU A 88 -4.31 0.79 5.16
N TRP A 89 -4.06 -0.12 6.09
CA TRP A 89 -5.09 -0.84 6.81
C TRP A 89 -5.39 -0.18 8.15
N LEU A 90 -6.57 0.41 8.27
CA LEU A 90 -7.05 1.16 9.42
C LEU A 90 -8.10 0.40 10.23
N ASP A 91 -8.71 -0.64 9.65
CA ASP A 91 -9.70 -1.50 10.31
C ASP A 91 -9.06 -2.41 11.37
N SER A 92 -9.85 -2.79 12.37
CA SER A 92 -9.55 -3.78 13.40
C SER A 92 -9.74 -5.23 12.92
N GLY A 93 -10.43 -5.43 11.80
CA GLY A 93 -10.67 -6.73 11.18
C GLY A 93 -9.44 -7.39 10.55
N SER A 94 -9.65 -8.60 10.01
CA SER A 94 -8.62 -9.29 9.24
C SER A 94 -8.44 -8.62 7.87
N PRO A 95 -7.20 -8.29 7.46
CA PRO A 95 -6.91 -7.53 6.24
C PRO A 95 -7.15 -8.22 4.88
N GLY A 96 -8.03 -9.22 4.81
CA GLY A 96 -8.24 -10.01 3.60
C GLY A 96 -7.03 -10.93 3.29
N PRO A 97 -6.77 -11.26 2.00
CA PRO A 97 -5.78 -12.27 1.64
C PRO A 97 -4.34 -11.87 2.01
N ALA A 98 -3.59 -12.81 2.61
CA ALA A 98 -2.28 -12.57 3.22
C ALA A 98 -1.14 -12.07 2.27
N ASN A 99 -1.38 -12.05 0.96
CA ASN A 99 -0.35 -11.88 -0.07
C ASN A 99 -0.36 -10.50 -0.74
N HIS A 100 -1.05 -9.52 -0.19
CA HIS A 100 -1.13 -8.16 -0.74
C HIS A 100 -0.30 -7.17 0.10
N PRO A 101 0.42 -6.20 -0.51
CA PRO A 101 1.25 -5.23 0.20
C PRO A 101 0.42 -4.38 1.17
N LEU A 102 0.67 -4.57 2.47
CA LEU A 102 -0.15 -3.98 3.52
C LEU A 102 0.66 -3.30 4.61
N TRP A 103 0.22 -2.10 4.98
CA TRP A 103 0.72 -1.31 6.09
C TRP A 103 -0.40 -1.08 7.10
N PRO A 104 -0.33 -1.68 8.30
CA PRO A 104 -1.27 -1.38 9.35
C PRO A 104 -1.04 0.06 9.85
N VAL A 105 -2.12 0.83 9.97
CA VAL A 105 -2.14 2.17 10.55
C VAL A 105 -2.71 2.08 11.95
N LYS A 106 -1.94 2.52 12.95
CA LYS A 106 -2.37 2.49 14.34
C LYS A 106 -3.54 3.45 14.56
N GLN A 107 -4.56 2.98 15.29
CA GLN A 107 -5.67 3.79 15.76
C GLN A 107 -5.42 4.35 17.17
N PRO A 108 -5.86 5.58 17.48
CA PRO A 108 -6.44 6.56 16.54
C PRO A 108 -5.38 7.10 15.56
N VAL A 109 -5.80 7.43 14.33
CA VAL A 109 -4.90 7.99 13.31
C VAL A 109 -4.29 9.31 13.79
N ARG A 110 -2.96 9.36 13.80
CA ARG A 110 -2.19 10.57 14.13
C ARG A 110 -1.41 11.01 12.90
N HIS A 111 -1.34 12.33 12.69
CA HIS A 111 -0.68 12.95 11.54
C HIS A 111 0.74 12.40 11.30
N GLU A 112 1.62 12.48 12.30
CA GLU A 112 3.02 12.05 12.17
C GLU A 112 3.15 10.57 11.77
N GLN A 113 2.28 9.72 12.33
CA GLN A 113 2.32 8.29 12.05
C GLN A 113 1.83 7.97 10.63
N LEU A 114 0.78 8.66 10.18
CA LEU A 114 0.26 8.50 8.83
C LEU A 114 1.30 8.99 7.80
N VAL A 115 1.94 10.14 8.04
CA VAL A 115 3.00 10.66 7.18
C VAL A 115 4.18 9.69 7.07
N GLU A 116 4.65 9.14 8.20
CA GLU A 116 5.73 8.14 8.18
C GLU A 116 5.31 6.86 7.44
N THR A 117 4.07 6.41 7.62
CA THR A 117 3.54 5.25 6.89
C THR A 117 3.51 5.51 5.38
N LEU A 118 3.08 6.71 4.96
CA LEU A 118 3.05 7.11 3.56
C LEU A 118 4.45 7.20 2.95
N ARG A 119 5.45 7.64 3.74
CA ARG A 119 6.86 7.62 3.32
C ARG A 119 7.35 6.20 3.04
N GLN A 120 7.00 5.24 3.90
CA GLN A 120 7.35 3.82 3.68
C GLN A 120 6.65 3.25 2.44
N VAL A 121 5.39 3.62 2.23
CA VAL A 121 4.62 3.27 1.03
C VAL A 121 5.28 3.84 -0.23
N ASP A 122 5.75 5.09 -0.21
CA ASP A 122 6.41 5.68 -1.38
C ASP A 122 7.70 4.95 -1.75
N LEU A 123 8.53 4.64 -0.75
CA LEU A 123 9.74 3.85 -0.93
C LEU A 123 9.42 2.46 -1.53
N TYR A 124 8.34 1.82 -1.08
CA TYR A 124 7.89 0.56 -1.68
C TYR A 124 7.51 0.73 -3.15
N ARG A 125 6.74 1.78 -3.49
CA ARG A 125 6.31 2.06 -4.87
C ARG A 125 7.50 2.33 -5.79
N GLN A 126 8.50 3.08 -5.31
CA GLN A 126 9.73 3.32 -6.07
C GLN A 126 10.57 2.06 -6.24
N GLY A 127 10.54 1.17 -5.24
CA GLY A 127 11.26 -0.09 -5.21
C GLY A 127 10.59 -1.24 -5.95
N THR A 128 9.36 -1.11 -6.45
CA THR A 128 8.58 -2.21 -7.05
C THR A 128 7.98 -1.87 -8.42
N ASP A 129 7.70 -2.89 -9.24
CA ASP A 129 6.95 -2.75 -10.49
C ASP A 129 5.43 -2.90 -10.29
N MET A 130 4.66 -2.75 -11.38
CA MET A 130 3.20 -2.93 -11.35
C MET A 130 2.74 -4.37 -11.07
N LYS A 131 3.67 -5.33 -10.99
CA LYS A 131 3.42 -6.71 -10.56
C LYS A 131 3.86 -6.93 -9.11
N GLY A 132 4.26 -5.87 -8.39
CA GLY A 132 4.76 -5.94 -7.01
C GLY A 132 6.16 -6.55 -6.89
N ARG A 133 6.88 -6.72 -8.01
CA ARG A 133 8.22 -7.32 -8.03
C ARG A 133 9.26 -6.24 -7.72
N PRO A 134 10.30 -6.55 -6.94
CA PRO A 134 11.35 -5.60 -6.63
C PRO A 134 12.08 -5.16 -7.91
N ARG A 135 12.12 -3.85 -8.16
CA ARG A 135 12.87 -3.20 -9.24
C ARG A 135 14.21 -2.66 -8.78
N ASN A 136 14.33 -2.31 -7.50
CA ASN A 136 15.55 -1.80 -6.92
C ASN A 136 15.80 -2.48 -5.58
N VAL A 137 16.76 -3.41 -5.57
CA VAL A 137 17.11 -4.21 -4.39
C VAL A 137 17.74 -3.36 -3.29
N GLU A 138 18.39 -2.23 -3.62
CA GLU A 138 19.03 -1.34 -2.65
C GLU A 138 17.99 -0.47 -1.90
N LEU A 139 17.00 0.08 -2.60
CA LEU A 139 15.86 0.77 -1.97
C LEU A 139 15.00 -0.21 -1.14
N PHE A 140 14.86 -1.44 -1.63
CA PHE A 140 14.21 -2.49 -0.87
C PHE A 140 15.03 -2.86 0.38
N ARG A 141 16.36 -2.83 0.32
CA ARG A 141 17.27 -3.01 1.47
C ARG A 141 17.21 -1.84 2.46
N SER A 142 17.05 -0.58 2.02
CA SER A 142 16.85 0.56 2.93
C SER A 142 15.48 0.55 3.62
N LEU A 143 14.48 -0.13 3.03
CA LEU A 143 13.24 -0.48 3.73
C LEU A 143 13.49 -1.52 4.84
N VAL A 144 14.50 -2.39 4.70
CA VAL A 144 14.90 -3.40 5.71
C VAL A 144 15.65 -2.75 6.86
N GLY A 145 14.90 -1.95 7.61
CA GLY A 145 15.27 -1.36 8.87
C GLY A 145 13.97 -1.04 9.60
N ASN A 146 13.56 -1.92 10.50
CA ASN A 146 12.57 -1.66 11.55
C ASN A 146 11.06 -1.81 11.29
N SER A 147 10.59 -2.41 10.18
CA SER A 147 9.14 -2.68 10.01
C SER A 147 8.79 -4.16 9.89
N ARG A 148 7.89 -4.65 10.76
CA ARG A 148 7.31 -6.00 10.70
C ARG A 148 6.61 -6.28 9.36
N ALA A 149 6.22 -5.23 8.61
CA ALA A 149 5.58 -5.33 7.30
C ALA A 149 6.44 -6.05 6.24
N ILE A 150 7.77 -5.98 6.34
CA ILE A 150 8.70 -6.60 5.37
C ILE A 150 8.82 -8.11 5.54
N ARG A 151 8.50 -8.65 6.72
CA ARG A 151 8.52 -10.11 6.95
C ARG A 151 7.46 -10.83 6.10
N ASN A 152 6.32 -10.20 5.84
CA ASN A 152 5.28 -10.79 4.97
C ASN A 152 5.72 -10.80 3.50
N VAL A 153 6.45 -9.79 3.04
CA VAL A 153 7.00 -9.77 1.68
C VAL A 153 8.09 -10.84 1.49
N ARG A 154 8.88 -11.15 2.53
CA ARG A 154 9.88 -12.24 2.47
C ARG A 154 9.24 -13.61 2.20
N LYS A 155 8.04 -13.87 2.75
CA LYS A 155 7.28 -15.12 2.51
C LYS A 155 6.87 -15.28 1.04
N LEU A 156 6.50 -14.18 0.38
CA LEU A 156 6.18 -14.14 -1.05
C LEU A 156 7.39 -14.43 -1.94
N ILE A 157 8.61 -14.21 -1.46
CA ILE A 157 9.85 -14.53 -2.18
C ILE A 157 10.27 -15.99 -1.90
N SER A 158 10.12 -16.48 -0.67
CA SER A 158 10.50 -17.84 -0.30
C SER A 158 9.63 -18.93 -0.95
N GLN A 159 8.38 -18.65 -1.31
CA GLN A 159 7.45 -19.62 -1.90
C GLN A 159 7.54 -19.74 -3.44
N VAL A 160 8.41 -18.96 -4.09
CA VAL A 160 8.65 -19.03 -5.55
C VAL A 160 10.12 -19.26 -5.91
N ALA A 161 11.02 -19.35 -4.93
CA ALA A 161 12.40 -19.74 -5.13
C ALA A 161 12.54 -21.28 -5.08
N GLY A 162 11.80 -21.98 -5.93
CA GLY A 162 12.12 -23.35 -6.30
C GLY A 162 13.15 -23.33 -7.42
N SER A 163 14.40 -22.98 -7.11
CA SER A 163 15.60 -23.46 -7.83
C SER A 163 16.87 -22.90 -7.16
N ASP A 164 17.87 -23.76 -7.06
CA ASP A 164 19.16 -23.58 -6.41
C ASP A 164 19.86 -22.25 -6.75
N ALA A 165 20.04 -21.39 -5.74
CA ALA A 165 21.13 -20.43 -5.76
C ALA A 165 21.58 -20.17 -4.33
N ASN A 166 22.69 -20.81 -3.99
CA ASN A 166 23.51 -20.60 -2.81
C ASN A 166 23.77 -19.09 -2.58
N VAL A 167 23.23 -18.50 -1.52
CA VAL A 167 23.59 -17.14 -1.10
C VAL A 167 24.35 -17.25 0.22
N LEU A 168 25.67 -17.31 0.07
CA LEU A 168 26.66 -17.07 1.12
C LEU A 168 26.51 -15.62 1.59
N ILE A 169 26.13 -15.39 2.85
CA ILE A 169 26.14 -14.05 3.45
C ILE A 169 27.48 -13.93 4.20
N LEU A 170 28.44 -13.22 3.59
CA LEU A 170 29.62 -12.73 4.27
C LEU A 170 29.54 -11.21 4.33
N GLY A 171 29.76 -10.67 5.53
CA GLY A 171 29.72 -9.24 5.80
C GLY A 171 29.36 -8.94 7.25
N GLU A 172 30.10 -9.55 8.17
CA GLU A 172 30.26 -9.09 9.55
C GLU A 172 31.25 -7.91 9.58
N SER A 173 30.95 -6.88 10.39
CA SER A 173 31.99 -6.17 11.15
C SER A 173 32.15 -6.88 12.49
#